data_AF-A0A938KJ67-F1
#
_entry.id   AF-A0A938KJ67-F1
#
_cell.length_a   1.000
_cell.length_b   1.000
_cell.length_c   1.000
_cell.angle_alpha   90.00
_cell.angle_beta   90.00
_cell.angle_gamma   90.00
#
_symmetry.space_group_name_H-M   'P 1'
#
loop_
_entity.id
_entity.type
_entity.pdbx_description
1 polymer ?
#
loop_
_entity_poly.entity_id
_entity_poly.type
_entity_poly.pdbx_seq_one_letter_code
_entity_poly.pdbx_strand_id
1 'polypeptide(L)'
;MQRASIAWRSEGRAIALIPTMGYLHPGHAGLIRRARSLVGRRGIVVVSIFVNPTQFAPSEDLAKYPRDLSRDRRLCQDNSVDALFLPSEESMYPGRITGAYSTYVTETCISQGMEGTSRPTHFQGVTTVVAKLFNCVLPHISVFGEKDFQQAAVIKRMTADLNFPIKIVIAPTTREADGLAMSSRNSYLSEDQRRAATC
;
A
#
# COMPACT_ATOMS: atom_id res chain seq x y z
N MET A 1 9.30 -14.12 -1.76
CA MET A 1 9.68 -12.73 -2.12
C MET A 1 11.15 -12.45 -1.80
N GLN A 2 11.57 -12.54 -0.53
CA GLN A 2 12.94 -12.21 -0.08
C GLN A 2 14.06 -12.79 -0.95
N ARG A 3 13.98 -14.09 -1.30
CA ARG A 3 14.97 -14.74 -2.18
C ARG A 3 15.17 -14.00 -3.52
N ALA A 4 14.09 -13.59 -4.17
CA ALA A 4 14.19 -12.85 -5.43
C ALA A 4 14.74 -11.42 -5.20
N SER A 5 14.31 -10.74 -4.14
CA SER A 5 14.82 -9.42 -3.79
C SER A 5 16.31 -9.41 -3.48
N ILE A 6 16.81 -10.43 -2.77
CA ILE A 6 18.24 -10.60 -2.48
C ILE A 6 19.02 -10.81 -3.77
N ALA A 7 18.51 -11.66 -4.68
CA ALA A 7 19.13 -11.86 -5.99
C ALA A 7 19.22 -10.56 -6.80
N TRP A 8 18.11 -9.81 -6.93
CA TRP A 8 18.11 -8.52 -7.64
C TRP A 8 19.06 -7.49 -7.01
N ARG A 9 19.15 -7.46 -5.67
CA ARG A 9 20.12 -6.62 -4.97
C ARG A 9 21.56 -7.02 -5.28
N SER A 10 21.86 -8.33 -5.32
CA SER A 10 23.19 -8.83 -5.68
C SER A 10 23.59 -8.49 -7.12
N GLU A 11 22.62 -8.31 -8.01
CA GLU A 11 22.80 -7.82 -9.39
C GLU A 11 22.94 -6.28 -9.46
N GLY A 12 22.93 -5.57 -8.33
CA GLY A 12 22.99 -4.11 -8.28
C GLY A 12 21.72 -3.40 -8.74
N ARG A 13 20.57 -4.10 -8.73
CA ARG A 13 19.29 -3.53 -9.19
C ARG A 13 18.56 -2.82 -8.05
N ALA A 14 18.22 -1.56 -8.26
CA ALA A 14 17.34 -0.83 -7.36
C ALA A 14 15.93 -1.45 -7.36
N ILE A 15 15.28 -1.51 -6.21
CA ILE A 15 13.95 -2.11 -6.02
C ILE A 15 13.01 -1.03 -5.48
N ALA A 16 11.90 -0.79 -6.17
CA ALA A 16 10.80 0.01 -5.68
C ALA A 16 9.62 -0.87 -5.29
N LEU A 17 8.99 -0.54 -4.18
CA LEU A 17 7.74 -1.15 -3.72
C LEU A 17 6.59 -0.15 -3.80
N ILE A 18 5.44 -0.61 -4.29
CA ILE A 18 4.16 0.08 -4.15
C ILE A 18 3.23 -0.82 -3.34
N PRO A 19 3.03 -0.54 -2.04
CA PRO A 19 2.06 -1.27 -1.23
C PRO A 19 0.63 -0.91 -1.61
N THR A 20 -0.21 -1.91 -1.93
CA THR A 20 -1.61 -1.70 -2.26
C THR A 20 -2.50 -2.79 -1.65
N MET A 21 -3.80 -2.50 -1.56
CA MET A 21 -4.83 -3.49 -1.23
C MET A 21 -5.52 -4.08 -2.48
N GLY A 22 -5.04 -3.78 -3.69
CA GLY A 22 -5.68 -4.20 -4.93
C GLY A 22 -6.84 -3.31 -5.36
N TYR A 23 -7.61 -3.78 -6.35
CA TYR A 23 -8.61 -3.00 -7.07
C TYR A 23 -8.04 -1.68 -7.59
N LEU A 24 -6.95 -1.82 -8.33
CA LEU A 24 -6.08 -0.76 -8.81
C LEU A 24 -6.82 0.17 -9.76
N HIS A 25 -6.35 1.40 -9.87
CA HIS A 25 -6.98 2.46 -10.67
C HIS A 25 -5.90 3.39 -11.23
N PRO A 26 -6.21 4.39 -12.08
CA PRO A 26 -5.18 5.20 -12.72
C PRO A 26 -4.26 5.96 -11.75
N GLY A 27 -4.75 6.31 -10.56
CA GLY A 27 -3.89 6.79 -9.46
C GLY A 27 -2.79 5.81 -9.06
N HIS A 28 -3.08 4.52 -8.93
CA HIS A 28 -2.08 3.47 -8.69
C HIS A 28 -1.10 3.35 -9.87
N ALA A 29 -1.58 3.46 -11.10
CA ALA A 29 -0.73 3.50 -12.29
C ALA A 29 0.26 4.69 -12.25
N GLY A 30 -0.17 5.85 -11.72
CA GLY A 30 0.70 6.99 -11.44
C GLY A 30 1.83 6.66 -10.46
N LEU A 31 1.53 5.96 -9.36
CA LEU A 31 2.54 5.49 -8.40
C LEU A 31 3.55 4.55 -9.05
N ILE A 32 3.08 3.61 -9.88
CA ILE A 32 3.92 2.65 -10.61
C ILE A 32 4.87 3.39 -11.58
N ARG A 33 4.35 4.34 -12.38
CA ARG A 33 5.19 5.14 -13.28
C ARG A 33 6.23 5.96 -12.52
N ARG A 34 5.85 6.55 -11.37
CA ARG A 34 6.79 7.26 -10.50
C ARG A 34 7.88 6.32 -9.98
N ALA A 35 7.51 5.15 -9.47
CA ALA A 35 8.44 4.13 -9.02
C ALA A 35 9.43 3.73 -10.13
N ARG A 36 8.91 3.42 -11.33
CA ARG A 36 9.74 3.11 -12.52
C ARG A 36 10.74 4.22 -12.84
N SER A 37 10.31 5.48 -12.82
CA SER A 37 11.20 6.61 -13.09
C SER A 37 12.36 6.72 -12.07
N LEU A 38 12.11 6.33 -10.81
CA LEU A 38 13.09 6.43 -9.74
C LEU A 38 14.11 5.28 -9.75
N VAL A 39 13.69 4.07 -10.12
CA VAL A 39 14.58 2.90 -10.17
C VAL A 39 15.22 2.70 -11.55
N GLY A 40 14.74 3.42 -12.56
CA GLY A 40 15.22 3.35 -13.94
C GLY A 40 14.85 2.05 -14.66
N ARG A 41 15.36 1.90 -15.89
CA ARG A 41 15.05 0.77 -16.77
C ARG A 41 15.54 -0.57 -16.24
N ARG A 42 16.67 -0.58 -15.52
CA ARG A 42 17.26 -1.79 -14.93
C ARG A 42 16.73 -2.10 -13.52
N GLY A 43 16.00 -1.17 -12.91
CA GLY A 43 15.39 -1.37 -11.61
C GLY A 43 14.24 -2.38 -11.64
N ILE A 44 13.82 -2.79 -10.45
CA ILE A 44 12.68 -3.66 -10.22
C ILE A 44 11.55 -2.83 -9.60
N VAL A 45 10.36 -2.92 -10.16
CA VAL A 45 9.12 -2.39 -9.61
C VAL A 45 8.27 -3.56 -9.12
N VAL A 46 8.07 -3.62 -7.80
CA VAL A 46 7.20 -4.58 -7.12
C VAL A 46 5.92 -3.89 -6.69
N VAL A 47 4.77 -4.45 -7.04
CA VAL A 47 3.47 -4.05 -6.47
C VAL A 47 3.01 -5.17 -5.54
N SER A 48 2.72 -4.85 -4.29
CA SER A 48 2.05 -5.81 -3.41
C SER A 48 0.54 -5.58 -3.46
N ILE A 49 -0.23 -6.65 -3.57
CA ILE A 49 -1.69 -6.61 -3.46
C ILE A 49 -2.08 -7.51 -2.30
N PHE A 50 -2.50 -6.89 -1.21
CA PHE A 50 -2.93 -7.60 0.00
C PHE A 50 -3.94 -6.75 0.77
N VAL A 51 -5.19 -7.24 0.85
CA VAL A 51 -6.21 -6.64 1.70
C VAL A 51 -5.89 -7.04 3.14
N ASN A 52 -5.21 -6.16 3.86
CA ASN A 52 -4.78 -6.44 5.22
C ASN A 52 -5.97 -6.44 6.18
N PRO A 53 -6.33 -7.55 6.86
CA PRO A 53 -7.45 -7.56 7.79
C PRO A 53 -7.20 -6.74 9.07
N THR A 54 -5.94 -6.55 9.48
CA THR A 54 -5.62 -5.92 10.78
C THR A 54 -5.81 -4.41 10.81
N GLN A 55 -5.96 -3.79 9.64
CA GLN A 55 -6.24 -2.35 9.51
C GLN A 55 -7.74 -2.05 9.34
N PHE A 56 -8.61 -3.06 9.47
CA PHE A 56 -10.06 -2.92 9.47
C PHE A 56 -10.62 -3.17 10.87
N ALA A 57 -11.49 -2.28 11.37
CA ALA A 57 -12.27 -2.55 12.57
C ALA A 57 -13.42 -3.54 12.24
N PRO A 58 -14.02 -4.23 13.25
CA PRO A 58 -15.11 -5.18 13.02
C PRO A 58 -16.32 -4.60 12.29
N SER A 59 -16.56 -3.30 12.43
CA SER A 59 -17.63 -2.55 11.76
C SER A 59 -17.29 -2.14 10.32
N GLU A 60 -16.06 -2.38 9.86
CA GLU A 60 -15.58 -1.93 8.56
C GLU A 60 -15.73 -2.99 7.47
N ASP A 61 -15.58 -2.54 6.22
CA ASP A 61 -16.03 -3.21 5.02
C ASP A 61 -15.06 -4.29 4.49
N LEU A 62 -14.30 -4.98 5.34
CA LEU A 62 -13.30 -5.97 4.92
C LEU A 62 -13.85 -7.04 3.96
N ALA A 63 -15.06 -7.54 4.24
CA ALA A 63 -15.74 -8.52 3.41
C ALA A 63 -16.18 -7.93 2.06
N LYS A 64 -16.54 -6.64 2.02
CA LYS A 64 -17.04 -5.93 0.83
C LYS A 64 -15.93 -5.27 0.01
N TYR A 65 -14.70 -5.22 0.53
CA TYR A 65 -13.57 -4.62 -0.18
C TYR A 65 -13.44 -5.22 -1.58
N PRO A 66 -13.43 -4.40 -2.64
CA PRO A 66 -13.50 -4.90 -4.00
C PRO A 66 -12.21 -5.67 -4.35
N ARG A 67 -12.36 -6.78 -5.08
CA ARG A 67 -11.25 -7.64 -5.49
C ARG A 67 -11.43 -8.00 -6.96
N ASP A 68 -10.49 -7.60 -7.79
CA ASP A 68 -10.42 -8.00 -9.20
C ASP A 68 -8.95 -8.14 -9.61
N LEU A 69 -8.39 -9.31 -9.30
CA LEU A 69 -6.97 -9.58 -9.53
C LEU A 69 -6.64 -9.60 -11.04
N SER A 70 -7.59 -9.97 -11.89
CA SER A 70 -7.40 -10.00 -13.34
C SER A 70 -7.22 -8.58 -13.89
N ARG A 71 -8.07 -7.64 -13.45
CA ARG A 71 -7.94 -6.21 -13.76
C ARG A 71 -6.64 -5.63 -13.21
N ASP A 72 -6.29 -5.96 -11.97
CA ASP A 72 -5.07 -5.47 -11.33
C ASP A 72 -3.81 -5.94 -12.09
N ARG A 73 -3.78 -7.23 -12.49
CA ARG A 73 -2.69 -7.79 -13.30
C ARG A 73 -2.52 -7.05 -14.62
N ARG A 74 -3.62 -6.78 -15.32
CA ARG A 74 -3.60 -6.04 -16.60
C ARG A 74 -3.01 -4.65 -16.41
N LEU A 75 -3.50 -3.88 -15.43
CA LEU A 75 -2.98 -2.55 -15.15
C LEU A 75 -1.48 -2.57 -14.82
N CYS A 76 -1.04 -3.56 -14.04
CA CYS A 76 0.38 -3.73 -13.71
C CYS A 76 1.23 -4.11 -14.93
N GLN A 77 0.74 -4.98 -15.82
CA GLN A 77 1.40 -5.34 -17.07
C GLN A 77 1.54 -4.10 -17.99
N ASP A 78 0.46 -3.35 -18.17
CA ASP A 78 0.43 -2.14 -19.01
C ASP A 78 1.39 -1.05 -18.51
N ASN A 79 1.75 -1.07 -17.22
CA ASN A 79 2.68 -0.13 -16.59
C ASN A 79 4.06 -0.75 -16.28
N SER A 80 4.40 -1.89 -16.86
CA SER A 80 5.73 -2.53 -16.75
C SER A 80 6.18 -2.81 -15.30
N VAL A 81 5.26 -3.35 -14.49
CA VAL A 81 5.58 -3.93 -13.18
C VAL A 81 6.35 -5.24 -13.39
N ASP A 82 7.47 -5.41 -12.69
CA ASP A 82 8.32 -6.61 -12.83
C ASP A 82 7.82 -7.77 -11.97
N ALA A 83 7.21 -7.48 -10.82
CA ALA A 83 6.71 -8.51 -9.91
C ALA A 83 5.45 -8.06 -9.15
N LEU A 84 4.50 -8.99 -9.03
CA LEU A 84 3.37 -8.89 -8.11
C LEU A 84 3.63 -9.73 -6.87
N PHE A 85 3.54 -9.12 -5.70
CA PHE A 85 3.58 -9.83 -4.43
C PHE A 85 2.17 -9.99 -3.86
N LEU A 86 1.67 -11.22 -3.87
CA LEU A 86 0.29 -11.57 -3.53
C LEU A 86 0.25 -12.51 -2.31
N PRO A 87 0.65 -12.05 -1.12
CA PRO A 87 0.67 -12.93 0.05
C PRO A 87 -0.74 -13.26 0.53
N SER A 88 -0.91 -14.43 1.16
CA SER A 88 -2.14 -14.80 1.87
C SER A 88 -2.13 -14.25 3.30
N GLU A 89 -3.30 -14.18 3.94
CA GLU A 89 -3.40 -13.82 5.36
C GLU A 89 -2.56 -14.74 6.23
N GLU A 90 -2.64 -16.06 6.04
CA GLU A 90 -1.85 -17.04 6.83
C GLU A 90 -0.33 -16.83 6.67
N SER A 91 0.12 -16.45 5.47
CA SER A 91 1.55 -16.17 5.25
C SER A 91 2.01 -14.86 5.89
N MET A 92 1.12 -13.86 5.99
CA MET A 92 1.43 -12.59 6.64
C MET A 92 1.26 -12.70 8.15
N TYR A 93 0.21 -13.35 8.64
CA TYR A 93 -0.18 -13.38 10.04
C TYR A 93 -0.40 -14.82 10.53
N PRO A 94 0.67 -15.65 10.54
CA PRO A 94 0.56 -17.03 10.97
C PRO A 94 0.04 -17.09 12.42
N GLY A 95 -0.98 -17.90 12.64
CA GLY A 95 -1.60 -18.04 13.97
C GLY A 95 -2.41 -16.84 14.45
N ARG A 96 -2.75 -15.87 13.59
CA ARG A 96 -3.65 -14.75 13.98
C ARG A 96 -5.04 -15.24 14.34
N ILE A 97 -5.57 -16.16 13.53
CA ILE A 97 -6.91 -16.75 13.75
C ILE A 97 -6.93 -17.55 15.06
N THR A 98 -5.81 -18.19 15.42
CA THR A 98 -5.67 -18.96 16.67
C THR A 98 -5.26 -18.09 17.87
N GLY A 99 -5.08 -16.78 17.69
CA GLY A 99 -4.66 -15.85 18.74
C GLY A 99 -3.17 -15.89 19.09
N ALA A 100 -2.36 -16.68 18.38
CA ALA A 100 -0.91 -16.80 18.63
C ALA A 100 -0.10 -15.62 18.06
N TYR A 101 -0.68 -14.80 17.18
CA TYR A 101 0.01 -13.64 16.58
C TYR A 101 0.10 -12.45 17.55
N SER A 102 1.31 -12.09 17.96
CA SER A 102 1.55 -11.13 19.06
C SER A 102 2.48 -9.96 18.72
N THR A 103 2.97 -9.85 17.48
CA THR A 103 3.94 -8.81 17.09
C THR A 103 3.33 -7.73 16.21
N TYR A 104 3.36 -6.49 16.70
CA TYR A 104 2.81 -5.31 16.03
C TYR A 104 3.80 -4.15 16.09
N VAL A 105 3.73 -3.28 15.09
CA VAL A 105 4.45 -1.99 15.08
C VAL A 105 3.44 -0.90 15.36
N THR A 106 3.68 -0.05 16.35
CA THR A 106 2.77 1.04 16.70
C THR A 106 3.54 2.36 16.70
N GLU A 107 3.05 3.34 15.94
CA GLU A 107 3.45 4.74 16.08
C GLU A 107 2.45 5.41 17.03
N THR A 108 2.91 6.22 17.98
CA THR A 108 2.10 6.65 19.14
C THR A 108 1.75 8.14 19.15
N CYS A 109 2.09 8.90 18.09
CA CYS A 109 1.93 10.35 18.06
C CYS A 109 1.16 10.82 16.82
N ILE A 110 1.70 10.65 15.63
CA ILE A 110 1.08 11.07 14.36
C ILE A 110 -0.16 10.23 14.03
N SER A 111 -0.17 8.98 14.49
CA SER A 111 -1.31 8.06 14.37
C SER A 111 -2.53 8.51 15.19
N GLN A 112 -2.35 9.43 16.15
CA GLN A 112 -3.41 9.95 17.00
C GLN A 112 -4.12 11.12 16.30
N GLY A 113 -5.40 11.32 16.60
CA GLY A 113 -6.20 12.39 15.97
C GLY A 113 -6.61 12.04 14.53
N MET A 114 -7.39 12.94 13.91
CA MET A 114 -7.88 12.81 12.53
C MET A 114 -8.49 11.42 12.26
N GLU A 115 -7.99 10.66 11.27
CA GLU A 115 -8.48 9.32 10.96
C GLU A 115 -8.25 8.34 12.11
N GLY A 116 -7.19 8.54 12.90
CA GLY A 116 -6.88 7.71 14.06
C GLY A 116 -7.92 7.79 15.16
N THR A 117 -8.61 8.94 15.31
CA THR A 117 -9.75 9.06 16.25
C THR A 117 -10.95 8.25 15.77
N SER A 118 -11.22 8.28 14.46
CA SER A 118 -12.33 7.51 13.87
C SER A 118 -12.03 6.02 13.78
N ARG A 119 -10.75 5.63 13.69
CA ARG A 119 -10.30 4.25 13.44
C ARG A 119 -9.13 3.88 14.36
N PRO A 120 -9.37 3.63 15.67
CA PRO A 120 -8.32 3.55 16.68
C PRO A 120 -7.23 2.49 16.45
N THR A 121 -7.55 1.39 15.75
CA THR A 121 -6.61 0.29 15.46
C THR A 121 -6.01 0.36 14.06
N HIS A 122 -6.47 1.29 13.21
CA HIS A 122 -6.16 1.31 11.79
C HIS A 122 -4.65 1.47 11.54
N PHE A 123 -4.03 2.48 12.14
CA PHE A 123 -2.62 2.77 11.88
C PHE A 123 -1.68 1.71 12.42
N GLN A 124 -1.99 1.02 13.52
CA GLN A 124 -1.21 -0.14 13.97
C GLN A 124 -1.23 -1.26 12.91
N GLY A 125 -2.40 -1.51 12.32
CA GLY A 125 -2.53 -2.46 11.21
C GLY A 125 -1.67 -2.06 10.01
N VAL A 126 -1.72 -0.78 9.62
CA VAL A 126 -0.95 -0.19 8.52
C VAL A 126 0.56 -0.28 8.76
N THR A 127 1.06 0.20 9.90
CA THR A 127 2.50 0.15 10.22
C THR A 127 3.01 -1.29 10.28
N THR A 128 2.22 -2.20 10.88
CA THR A 128 2.58 -3.61 10.98
C THR A 128 2.68 -4.25 9.60
N VAL A 129 1.69 -4.07 8.72
CA VAL A 129 1.73 -4.67 7.38
C VAL A 129 2.84 -4.07 6.52
N VAL A 130 3.04 -2.75 6.56
CA VAL A 130 4.07 -2.08 5.77
C VAL A 130 5.47 -2.48 6.22
N ALA A 131 5.73 -2.57 7.54
CA ALA A 131 7.01 -3.06 8.05
C ALA A 131 7.29 -4.50 7.60
N LYS A 132 6.28 -5.37 7.57
CA LYS A 132 6.41 -6.73 7.05
C LYS A 132 6.70 -6.74 5.55
N LEU A 133 5.99 -5.93 4.77
CA LEU A 133 6.25 -5.80 3.33
C LEU A 133 7.67 -5.29 3.06
N PHE A 134 8.18 -4.36 3.87
CA PHE A 134 9.57 -3.91 3.80
C PHE A 134 10.56 -5.05 4.05
N ASN A 135 10.31 -5.87 5.07
CA ASN A 135 11.13 -7.05 5.37
C ASN A 135 11.03 -8.15 4.31
N CYS A 136 9.88 -8.28 3.63
CA CYS A 136 9.68 -9.28 2.58
C CYS A 136 10.27 -8.87 1.22
N VAL A 137 10.13 -7.59 0.85
CA VAL A 137 10.48 -7.08 -0.48
C VAL A 137 11.88 -6.46 -0.48
N LEU A 138 12.40 -6.02 0.67
CA LEU A 138 13.68 -5.33 0.80
C LEU A 138 13.81 -4.20 -0.25
N PRO A 139 12.85 -3.25 -0.32
CA PRO A 139 12.93 -2.18 -1.30
C PRO A 139 14.05 -1.20 -0.94
N HIS A 140 14.50 -0.44 -1.92
CA HIS A 140 15.32 0.76 -1.71
C HIS A 140 14.42 2.00 -1.66
N ILE A 141 13.29 1.96 -2.36
CA ILE A 141 12.31 3.03 -2.47
C ILE A 141 10.93 2.44 -2.24
N SER A 142 10.06 3.14 -1.50
CA SER A 142 8.64 2.81 -1.45
C SER A 142 7.81 4.04 -1.79
N VAL A 143 6.82 3.88 -2.67
CA VAL A 143 6.00 4.98 -3.17
C VAL A 143 4.58 4.88 -2.60
N PHE A 144 4.10 5.98 -2.04
CA PHE A 144 2.75 6.12 -1.48
C PHE A 144 2.04 7.32 -2.10
N GLY A 145 0.71 7.28 -2.16
CA GLY A 145 -0.10 8.41 -2.61
C GLY A 145 -0.28 9.44 -1.51
N GLU A 146 -0.29 10.72 -1.88
CA GLU A 146 -0.55 11.85 -0.98
C GLU A 146 -1.99 11.87 -0.46
N LYS A 147 -2.93 11.25 -1.18
CA LYS A 147 -4.37 11.21 -0.86
C LYS A 147 -4.61 10.80 0.59
N ASP A 148 -3.86 9.82 1.07
CA ASP A 148 -3.91 9.31 2.45
C ASP A 148 -2.77 9.95 3.26
N PHE A 149 -2.82 11.27 3.44
CA PHE A 149 -1.73 12.09 3.99
C PHE A 149 -1.26 11.63 5.38
N GLN A 150 -2.18 11.33 6.30
CA GLN A 150 -1.83 10.86 7.66
C GLN A 150 -1.10 9.52 7.60
N GLN A 151 -1.56 8.58 6.76
CA GLN A 151 -0.87 7.32 6.52
C GLN A 151 0.56 7.54 6.00
N ALA A 152 0.74 8.42 5.01
CA ALA A 152 2.05 8.77 4.48
C ALA A 152 2.98 9.33 5.56
N ALA A 153 2.47 10.20 6.43
CA ALA A 153 3.23 10.78 7.54
C ALA A 153 3.63 9.72 8.58
N VAL A 154 2.69 8.86 8.98
CA VAL A 154 2.93 7.73 9.91
C VAL A 154 3.99 6.78 9.36
N ILE A 155 3.88 6.38 8.08
CA ILE A 155 4.86 5.48 7.46
C ILE A 155 6.24 6.13 7.37
N LYS A 156 6.31 7.43 7.05
CA LYS A 156 7.58 8.16 7.01
C LYS A 156 8.24 8.21 8.38
N ARG A 157 7.45 8.45 9.45
CA ARG A 157 7.92 8.42 10.84
C ARG A 157 8.41 7.02 11.22
N MET A 158 7.61 5.98 11.01
CA MET A 158 7.98 4.58 11.26
C MET A 158 9.29 4.20 10.55
N THR A 159 9.44 4.61 9.28
CA THR A 159 10.64 4.31 8.48
C THR A 159 11.88 4.93 9.10
N ALA A 160 11.79 6.18 9.55
CA ALA A 160 12.89 6.89 10.20
C ALA A 160 13.23 6.29 11.58
N ASP A 161 12.23 6.11 12.43
CA ASP A 161 12.41 5.68 13.83
C ASP A 161 12.95 4.24 13.93
N LEU A 162 12.55 3.36 13.01
CA LEU A 162 13.03 1.97 12.95
C LEU A 162 14.25 1.79 12.03
N ASN A 163 14.87 2.89 11.61
CA ASN A 163 16.09 2.91 10.80
C ASN A 163 16.00 2.07 9.50
N PHE A 164 14.83 2.02 8.89
CA PHE A 164 14.68 1.34 7.61
C PHE A 164 15.50 2.08 6.54
N PRO A 165 16.39 1.40 5.80
CA PRO A 165 17.20 2.01 4.74
C PRO A 165 16.37 2.17 3.44
N ILE A 166 15.22 2.82 3.55
CA ILE A 166 14.19 2.92 2.50
C ILE A 166 13.84 4.38 2.28
N LYS A 167 13.95 4.85 1.05
CA LYS A 167 13.49 6.17 0.65
C LYS A 167 11.96 6.15 0.45
N ILE A 168 11.23 6.83 1.32
CA ILE A 168 9.78 7.03 1.18
C ILE A 168 9.52 8.19 0.21
N VAL A 169 8.78 7.92 -0.85
CA VAL A 169 8.36 8.92 -1.84
C VAL A 169 6.85 9.06 -1.80
N ILE A 170 6.39 10.29 -1.55
CA ILE A 170 4.97 10.64 -1.61
C ILE A 170 4.69 11.24 -2.98
N ALA A 171 3.75 10.64 -3.71
CA ALA A 171 3.36 11.08 -5.04
C ALA A 171 2.03 11.86 -4.97
N PRO A 172 1.88 12.94 -5.76
CA PRO A 172 0.67 13.76 -5.74
C PRO A 172 -0.60 12.95 -6.00
N THR A 173 -1.70 13.41 -5.39
CA THR A 173 -3.02 12.79 -5.59
C THR A 173 -3.45 12.88 -7.05
N THR A 174 -3.75 11.74 -7.68
CA THR A 174 -4.37 11.71 -9.01
C THR A 174 -5.88 11.89 -8.87
N ARG A 175 -6.44 12.77 -9.70
CA ARG A 175 -7.86 13.11 -9.71
C ARG A 175 -8.51 12.68 -11.03
N GLU A 176 -9.79 12.37 -10.97
CA GLU A 176 -10.66 12.20 -12.14
C GLU A 176 -10.83 13.55 -12.88
N ALA A 177 -11.40 13.52 -14.08
CA ALA A 177 -11.52 14.72 -14.92
C ALA A 177 -12.33 15.85 -14.25
N ASP A 178 -13.24 15.48 -13.36
CA ASP A 178 -14.08 16.37 -12.56
C ASP A 178 -13.48 16.72 -11.18
N GLY A 179 -12.23 16.37 -10.93
CA GLY A 179 -11.50 16.74 -9.73
C GLY A 179 -11.63 15.78 -8.54
N LEU A 180 -12.51 14.77 -8.62
CA LEU A 180 -12.64 13.76 -7.56
C LEU A 180 -11.32 12.99 -7.38
N ALA A 181 -10.83 12.87 -6.14
CA ALA A 181 -9.65 12.06 -5.87
C ALA A 181 -9.93 10.58 -6.20
N MET A 182 -9.07 9.95 -6.99
CA MET A 182 -9.26 8.55 -7.36
C MET A 182 -9.11 7.62 -6.16
N SER A 183 -10.09 6.74 -5.95
CA SER A 183 -10.10 5.77 -4.86
C SER A 183 -10.82 4.48 -5.30
N SER A 184 -10.34 3.32 -4.86
CA SER A 184 -11.01 2.03 -5.07
C SER A 184 -12.45 2.04 -4.54
N ARG A 185 -12.70 2.81 -3.47
CA ARG A 185 -14.03 2.97 -2.85
C ARG A 185 -15.00 3.84 -3.66
N ASN A 186 -14.54 4.54 -4.71
CA ASN A 186 -15.45 5.28 -5.60
C ASN A 186 -16.44 4.33 -6.30
N SER A 187 -16.10 3.04 -6.42
CA SER A 187 -16.98 1.99 -6.94
C SER A 187 -18.23 1.72 -6.10
N TYR A 188 -18.27 2.19 -4.85
CA TYR A 188 -19.44 2.04 -3.97
C TYR A 188 -20.47 3.15 -4.16
N LEU A 189 -20.09 4.27 -4.78
CA LEU A 189 -20.96 5.42 -4.92
C LEU A 189 -22.07 5.11 -5.93
N SER A 190 -23.32 5.36 -5.55
CA SER A 190 -24.40 5.47 -6.52
C SER A 190 -24.15 6.64 -7.48
N GLU A 191 -24.88 6.72 -8.59
CA GLU A 191 -24.74 7.84 -9.52
C GLU A 191 -24.96 9.21 -8.84
N ASP A 192 -25.94 9.31 -7.94
CA ASP A 192 -26.20 10.54 -7.17
C ASP A 192 -25.06 10.87 -6.21
N GLN A 193 -24.56 9.87 -5.48
CA GLN A 193 -23.42 10.06 -4.58
C GLN A 193 -22.15 10.43 -5.34
N ARG A 194 -21.95 9.87 -6.54
CA ARG A 194 -20.80 10.15 -7.40
C ARG A 194 -20.83 11.58 -7.93
N ARG A 195 -22.00 12.10 -8.30
CA ARG A 195 -22.19 13.52 -8.67
C ARG A 195 -21.93 14.45 -7.49
N ALA A 196 -22.35 14.06 -6.28
CA ALA A 196 -22.15 14.87 -5.08
C ALA A 196 -20.70 14.86 -4.55
N ALA A 197 -19.85 13.91 -4.98
CA ALA A 197 -18.49 13.75 -4.48
C ALA A 197 -17.46 14.73 -5.08
N THR A 198 -17.83 15.53 -6.09
CA THR A 198 -16.95 16.54 -6.72
C THR A 198 -17.07 17.92 -6.07
N CYS A 199 -17.99 18.07 -5.13
CA CYS A 199 -18.37 19.32 -4.47
C CYS A 199 -17.41 19.70 -3.33
#